data_AF-A0A819Q985-F1
#
_entry.id   AF-A0A819Q985-F1
#
_cell.length_a   1.000
_cell.length_b   1.000
_cell.length_c   1.000
_cell.angle_alpha   90.00
_cell.angle_beta   90.00
_cell.angle_gamma   90.00
#
_symmetry.space_group_name_H-M   'P 1'
#
loop_
_entity.id
_entity.type
_entity.pdbx_description
1 polymer ?
#
loop_
_entity_poly.entity_id
_entity_poly.type
_entity_poly.pdbx_seq_one_letter_code
_entity_poly.pdbx_strand_id
1 'polypeptide(L)'
;MQYLIKLTEKEFKPSTIGTAHGKATIGKDRTSSTAFIRPHQTPIVQCIERRFAQFQGDVDVDCIEPFQVYVPHYDWMTNSNELKIGGQRVTSFFTYLQANCSMGETEFVAIPFNRTSHEQFCDILVCDEKATEHGLRFRPIPGNTIFWYNIDEYGQVDDLTYHAGRPPGENGTKIGLNVWTREKKFRPSKVGTPDGKVAVSKNRTSSTAAIKRHQTPVVQCIERRFAQFQGDVDVDCIEPFQVVKYTNDQEYTPHYDWMKDPNNIKIGGQRVTTYFTYLQANCSMGETEFVMIPFNKTFHERFCDILVCDENATEHGIRFRPIAGNTIFWYNMDEYGQADNFTLHAGRPPGENGTKIGLNVWTRLEKFSMQQVNEFIQSKFCKKDVKVAQVNDNYDLSQYKHKCPSHQYSTRIIERSPLIIYIEKFLTQNEMQHLIKLAEKELKPSVTTAPDGKPAINKDRTSSSAFLKRHQTPILQCIERRFAQFQGDVDVDSMEPFQVVKYTNDQEYTPHYDWMTSPNHLEIGGQRVTTYFTYLQANCSMGETEFVAIPFNRTLHGEFCDILVCDEKATEHGIRFRPIAGNTVFWYNIDEYGRVDHLTYHAGRPPGENGTKIGLNVWTRLEKFSMAGLE
;
A
#
# COMPACT_ATOMS: atom_id res chain seq x y z
N MET A 1 5.62 -32.72 -32.20
CA MET A 1 5.53 -33.95 -31.39
C MET A 1 6.73 -34.87 -31.60
N GLN A 2 6.88 -35.55 -32.75
CA GLN A 2 8.03 -36.44 -33.03
C GLN A 2 9.40 -35.81 -32.76
N TYR A 3 9.59 -34.53 -33.12
CA TYR A 3 10.81 -33.79 -32.82
C TYR A 3 11.11 -33.69 -31.31
N LEU A 4 10.11 -33.39 -30.48
CA LEU A 4 10.28 -33.24 -29.02
C LEU A 4 10.58 -34.59 -28.35
N ILE A 5 9.97 -35.67 -28.83
CA ILE A 5 10.24 -37.04 -28.39
C ILE A 5 11.70 -37.39 -28.70
N LYS A 6 12.13 -37.23 -29.96
CA LYS A 6 13.51 -37.50 -30.39
C LYS A 6 14.55 -36.65 -29.65
N LEU A 7 14.21 -35.39 -29.34
CA LEU A 7 15.08 -34.49 -28.58
C LEU A 7 15.32 -34.97 -27.15
N THR A 8 14.37 -35.73 -26.57
CA THR A 8 14.38 -36.17 -25.16
C THR A 8 14.66 -37.66 -24.96
N GLU A 9 14.64 -38.47 -26.02
CA GLU A 9 14.89 -39.92 -26.02
C GLU A 9 16.18 -40.33 -25.27
N LYS A 10 17.24 -39.53 -25.34
CA LYS A 10 18.53 -39.82 -24.69
C LYS A 10 18.67 -39.23 -23.28
N GLU A 11 17.71 -38.42 -22.84
CA GLU A 11 17.78 -37.65 -21.58
C GLU A 11 16.84 -38.17 -20.49
N PHE A 12 16.03 -39.20 -20.77
CA PHE A 12 15.13 -39.80 -19.78
C PHE A 12 15.91 -40.37 -18.60
N LYS A 13 15.60 -39.86 -17.40
CA LYS A 13 16.09 -40.40 -16.12
C LYS A 13 14.91 -40.93 -15.30
N PRO A 14 15.06 -42.05 -14.57
CA PRO A 14 14.08 -42.50 -13.58
C PRO A 14 13.97 -41.47 -12.45
N SER A 15 12.76 -41.07 -12.05
CA SER A 15 12.56 -40.14 -10.94
C SER A 15 12.22 -40.86 -9.62
N THR A 16 13.00 -40.61 -8.55
CA THR A 16 12.67 -40.95 -7.14
C THR A 16 12.52 -39.66 -6.31
N ILE A 17 11.49 -39.55 -5.46
CA ILE A 17 11.15 -38.32 -4.71
C ILE A 17 11.71 -38.33 -3.26
N GLY A 18 12.11 -37.16 -2.76
CA GLY A 18 12.13 -36.79 -1.34
C GLY A 18 10.91 -35.93 -0.97
N THR A 19 10.28 -36.23 0.18
CA THR A 19 8.97 -35.71 0.61
C THR A 19 9.04 -34.49 1.53
N ALA A 20 8.12 -33.53 1.37
CA ALA A 20 7.75 -32.55 2.39
C ALA A 20 6.63 -33.10 3.29
N HIS A 21 6.83 -32.96 4.61
CA HIS A 21 5.92 -33.21 5.74
C HIS A 21 5.56 -34.66 6.12
N GLY A 22 6.32 -35.19 7.10
CA GLY A 22 5.77 -35.75 8.34
C GLY A 22 5.01 -37.09 8.29
N LYS A 23 5.73 -38.16 8.67
CA LYS A 23 5.31 -39.54 9.00
C LYS A 23 5.15 -40.50 7.82
N ALA A 24 6.07 -41.47 7.81
CA ALA A 24 6.18 -42.56 6.85
C ALA A 24 5.04 -43.58 6.97
N THR A 25 4.36 -43.81 5.84
CA THR A 25 3.95 -45.15 5.41
C THR A 25 4.40 -45.32 3.97
N ILE A 26 5.05 -46.44 3.67
CA ILE A 26 5.63 -46.76 2.36
C ILE A 26 4.47 -46.94 1.36
N GLY A 27 4.24 -45.95 0.49
CA GLY A 27 3.34 -46.02 -0.67
C GLY A 27 4.13 -46.04 -1.97
N LYS A 28 3.80 -46.97 -2.87
CA LYS A 28 4.53 -47.35 -4.09
C LYS A 28 4.32 -46.41 -5.31
N ASP A 29 3.99 -45.13 -5.11
CA ASP A 29 3.17 -44.41 -6.10
C ASP A 29 3.87 -43.31 -6.92
N ARG A 30 5.16 -43.47 -7.25
CA ARG A 30 5.75 -42.80 -8.43
C ARG A 30 6.76 -43.69 -9.13
N THR A 31 6.41 -44.09 -10.35
CA THR A 31 7.36 -44.59 -11.34
C THR A 31 7.14 -43.77 -12.61
N SER A 32 8.03 -42.83 -12.90
CA SER A 32 8.00 -42.07 -14.16
C SER A 32 9.42 -41.78 -14.64
N SER A 33 9.56 -41.67 -15.95
CA SER A 33 10.80 -41.20 -16.58
C SER A 33 10.58 -39.79 -17.09
N THR A 34 11.47 -38.86 -16.73
CA THR A 34 11.35 -37.44 -17.09
C THR A 34 12.60 -36.96 -17.83
N ALA A 35 12.40 -36.07 -18.81
CA ALA A 35 13.42 -35.26 -19.47
C ALA A 35 12.96 -33.79 -19.55
N PHE A 36 13.91 -32.85 -19.60
CA PHE A 36 13.61 -31.43 -19.68
C PHE A 36 14.21 -30.80 -20.94
N ILE A 37 13.39 -30.07 -21.69
CA ILE A 37 13.83 -29.29 -22.84
C ILE A 37 14.07 -27.86 -22.34
N ARG A 38 15.29 -27.34 -22.56
CA ARG A 38 15.64 -25.98 -22.13
C ARG A 38 14.87 -24.93 -22.92
N PRO A 39 14.53 -23.78 -22.30
CA PRO A 39 13.91 -22.68 -23.02
C PRO A 39 14.78 -22.23 -24.19
N HIS A 40 14.14 -21.84 -25.29
CA HIS A 40 14.82 -21.36 -26.50
C HIS A 40 15.81 -22.35 -27.15
N GLN A 41 15.86 -23.62 -26.70
CA GLN A 41 16.93 -24.59 -27.06
C GLN A 41 17.03 -24.81 -28.57
N THR A 42 15.92 -24.72 -29.30
CA THR A 42 15.87 -24.91 -30.75
C THR A 42 14.84 -23.95 -31.37
N PRO A 43 14.93 -23.61 -32.67
CA PRO A 43 13.92 -22.79 -33.35
C PRO A 43 12.50 -23.38 -33.27
N ILE A 44 12.38 -24.72 -33.25
CA ILE A 44 11.10 -25.41 -33.11
C ILE A 44 10.53 -25.21 -31.70
N VAL A 45 11.37 -25.28 -30.66
CA VAL A 45 10.98 -25.01 -29.27
C VAL A 45 10.53 -23.56 -29.11
N GLN A 46 11.27 -22.59 -29.69
CA GLN A 46 10.88 -21.18 -29.69
C GLN A 46 9.53 -20.92 -30.38
N CYS A 47 9.25 -21.63 -31.48
CA CYS A 47 7.96 -21.54 -32.16
C CYS A 47 6.82 -22.05 -31.28
N ILE A 48 7.05 -23.13 -30.53
CA ILE A 48 6.08 -23.71 -29.60
C ILE A 48 5.84 -22.79 -28.41
N GLU A 49 6.89 -22.22 -27.82
CA GLU A 49 6.81 -21.21 -26.75
C GLU A 49 5.95 -20.02 -27.18
N ARG A 50 6.16 -19.48 -28.38
CA ARG A 50 5.35 -18.37 -28.92
C ARG A 50 3.87 -18.73 -29.08
N ARG A 51 3.55 -19.97 -29.47
CA ARG A 51 2.13 -20.40 -29.61
C ARG A 51 1.43 -20.48 -28.25
N PHE A 52 2.10 -20.99 -27.22
CA PHE A 52 1.55 -21.02 -25.87
C PHE A 52 1.40 -19.60 -25.30
N ALA A 53 2.43 -18.76 -25.48
CA ALA A 53 2.38 -17.33 -25.14
C ALA A 53 1.19 -16.61 -25.79
N GLN A 54 0.98 -16.80 -27.10
CA GLN A 54 -0.13 -16.21 -27.85
C GLN A 54 -1.49 -16.66 -27.33
N PHE A 55 -1.66 -17.95 -27.03
CA PHE A 55 -2.91 -18.49 -26.50
C PHE A 55 -3.34 -17.79 -25.19
N GLN A 56 -2.37 -17.36 -24.38
CA GLN A 56 -2.60 -16.72 -23.09
C GLN A 56 -2.71 -15.19 -23.18
N GLY A 57 -2.84 -14.64 -24.38
CA GLY A 57 -2.90 -13.19 -24.60
C GLY A 57 -1.52 -12.53 -24.67
N ASP A 58 -0.57 -13.15 -25.39
CA ASP A 58 0.80 -12.68 -25.61
C ASP A 58 1.63 -12.54 -24.32
N VAL A 59 1.60 -13.57 -23.47
CA VAL A 59 2.49 -13.69 -22.31
C VAL A 59 3.94 -13.76 -22.79
N ASP A 60 4.88 -13.13 -22.06
CA ASP A 60 6.30 -13.20 -22.40
C ASP A 60 6.76 -14.67 -22.43
N VAL A 61 7.36 -15.10 -23.55
CA VAL A 61 7.88 -16.47 -23.72
C VAL A 61 8.88 -16.85 -22.64
N ASP A 62 9.54 -15.85 -22.04
CA ASP A 62 10.45 -16.06 -20.94
C ASP A 62 9.75 -16.44 -19.63
N CYS A 63 8.43 -16.29 -19.50
CA CYS A 63 7.66 -16.78 -18.35
C CYS A 63 7.36 -18.29 -18.42
N ILE A 64 7.73 -18.96 -19.51
CA ILE A 64 7.51 -20.39 -19.72
C ILE A 64 8.68 -21.19 -19.12
N GLU A 65 8.34 -22.19 -18.29
CA GLU A 65 9.32 -23.13 -17.73
C GLU A 65 9.96 -24.03 -18.81
N PRO A 66 11.16 -24.60 -18.56
CA PRO A 66 11.67 -25.70 -19.38
C PRO A 66 10.59 -26.76 -19.56
N PHE A 67 10.34 -27.17 -20.79
CA PHE A 67 9.29 -28.15 -21.04
C PHE A 67 9.67 -29.48 -20.39
N GLN A 68 8.74 -30.07 -19.63
CA GLN A 68 8.93 -31.40 -19.10
C GLN A 68 8.32 -32.40 -20.06
N VAL A 69 9.14 -33.28 -20.64
CA VAL A 69 8.66 -34.48 -21.35
C VAL A 69 8.70 -35.63 -20.37
N TYR A 70 7.59 -36.34 -20.22
CA TYR A 70 7.46 -37.36 -19.20
C TYR A 70 6.70 -38.60 -19.66
N VAL A 71 7.07 -39.76 -19.10
CA VAL A 71 6.47 -41.08 -19.32
C VAL A 71 5.87 -41.56 -17.99
N PRO A 72 4.53 -41.54 -17.82
CA PRO A 72 3.88 -41.99 -16.58
C PRO A 72 3.77 -43.51 -16.48
N HIS A 73 4.09 -44.08 -15.31
CA HIS A 73 3.64 -45.42 -14.92
C HIS A 73 2.65 -45.41 -13.74
N TYR A 74 2.62 -44.35 -12.91
CA TYR A 74 1.51 -43.84 -12.06
C TYR A 74 2.03 -42.57 -11.35
N ASP A 75 1.36 -41.41 -11.48
CA ASP A 75 1.89 -40.15 -10.91
C ASP A 75 0.80 -39.15 -10.50
N TRP A 76 0.75 -38.82 -9.20
CA TRP A 76 -0.01 -37.70 -8.65
C TRP A 76 0.78 -36.39 -8.83
N MET A 77 0.20 -35.42 -9.54
CA MET A 77 0.80 -34.07 -9.59
C MET A 77 0.37 -33.31 -8.34
N THR A 78 1.35 -32.92 -7.52
CA THR A 78 1.08 -32.07 -6.36
C THR A 78 0.84 -30.64 -6.83
N ASN A 79 -0.15 -29.97 -6.22
CA ASN A 79 -0.23 -28.51 -6.21
C ASN A 79 1.01 -28.00 -5.49
N SER A 80 2.11 -27.81 -6.23
CA SER A 80 3.40 -27.51 -5.64
C SER A 80 3.37 -26.12 -5.02
N ASN A 81 3.39 -26.04 -3.70
CA ASN A 81 3.86 -24.87 -2.94
C ASN A 81 5.39 -24.68 -3.06
N GLU A 82 6.01 -25.21 -4.12
CA GLU A 82 7.43 -24.99 -4.37
C GLU A 82 7.62 -23.61 -5.02
N LEU A 83 7.88 -22.62 -4.16
CA LEU A 83 8.48 -21.33 -4.54
C LEU A 83 9.90 -21.55 -5.08
N LYS A 84 10.01 -22.16 -6.27
CA LYS A 84 11.21 -22.09 -7.10
C LYS A 84 11.12 -20.87 -8.02
N ILE A 85 12.29 -20.38 -8.41
CA ILE A 85 12.57 -19.15 -9.16
C ILE A 85 11.43 -18.81 -10.16
N GLY A 86 10.71 -17.70 -9.94
CA GLY A 86 9.70 -17.17 -10.87
C GLY A 86 8.27 -16.98 -10.34
N GLY A 87 7.97 -17.28 -9.07
CA GLY A 87 6.62 -17.16 -8.49
C GLY A 87 5.79 -18.44 -8.67
N GLN A 88 4.50 -18.44 -8.34
CA GLN A 88 3.65 -19.64 -8.48
C GLN A 88 3.43 -19.98 -9.96
N ARG A 89 3.15 -21.26 -10.27
CA ARG A 89 2.69 -21.66 -11.60
C ARG A 89 1.28 -21.10 -11.79
N VAL A 90 1.10 -20.20 -12.75
CA VAL A 90 -0.19 -19.56 -13.05
C VAL A 90 -1.07 -20.48 -13.88
N THR A 91 -0.47 -21.13 -14.89
CA THR A 91 -1.21 -22.02 -15.79
C THR A 91 -0.41 -23.28 -16.11
N SER A 92 -1.11 -24.26 -16.65
CA SER A 92 -0.52 -25.49 -17.13
C SER A 92 -1.13 -25.88 -18.46
N PHE A 93 -0.25 -26.28 -19.38
CA PHE A 93 -0.62 -27.02 -20.57
C PHE A 93 -0.07 -28.42 -20.47
N PHE A 94 -0.95 -29.37 -20.70
CA PHE A 94 -0.63 -30.78 -20.78
C PHE A 94 -0.91 -31.28 -22.19
N THR A 95 0.13 -31.63 -22.95
CA THR A 95 -0.04 -32.13 -24.33
C THR A 95 0.34 -33.59 -24.44
N TYR A 96 -0.54 -34.41 -25.01
CA TYR A 96 -0.22 -35.80 -25.35
C TYR A 96 0.66 -35.84 -26.60
N LEU A 97 1.95 -36.16 -26.46
CA LEU A 97 2.88 -36.26 -27.59
C LEU A 97 2.76 -37.61 -28.30
N GLN A 98 2.49 -38.66 -27.54
CA GLN A 98 2.27 -40.02 -28.01
C GLN A 98 1.39 -40.76 -27.00
N ALA A 99 0.48 -41.59 -27.49
CA ALA A 99 -0.35 -42.46 -26.69
C ALA A 99 -0.69 -43.69 -27.52
N ASN A 100 -0.23 -44.86 -27.06
CA ASN A 100 -0.63 -46.17 -27.55
C ASN A 100 -1.01 -46.99 -26.33
N CYS A 101 -2.20 -46.74 -25.80
CA CYS A 101 -2.62 -47.21 -24.49
C CYS A 101 -4.14 -47.36 -24.43
N SER A 102 -4.63 -48.40 -23.75
CA SER A 102 -6.07 -48.64 -23.52
C SER A 102 -6.61 -47.87 -22.32
N MET A 103 -5.71 -47.38 -21.48
CA MET A 103 -5.93 -46.50 -20.32
C MET A 103 -4.92 -45.35 -20.41
N GLY A 104 -4.96 -44.38 -19.52
CA GLY A 104 -3.93 -43.33 -19.45
C GLY A 104 -4.49 -41.92 -19.46
N GLU A 105 -5.69 -41.77 -18.95
CA GLU A 105 -6.41 -40.51 -18.82
C GLU A 105 -5.61 -39.51 -17.97
N THR A 106 -5.85 -38.22 -18.22
CA THR A 106 -5.54 -37.19 -17.23
C THR A 106 -6.81 -36.90 -16.46
N GLU A 107 -6.78 -37.13 -15.16
CA GLU A 107 -7.94 -37.07 -14.27
C GLU A 107 -7.85 -35.88 -13.32
N PHE A 108 -8.92 -35.10 -13.23
CA PHE A 108 -9.14 -34.03 -12.26
C PHE A 108 -10.18 -34.49 -11.24
N VAL A 109 -9.72 -34.98 -10.09
CA VAL A 109 -10.59 -35.66 -9.11
C VAL A 109 -11.59 -34.73 -8.42
N ALA A 110 -11.26 -33.45 -8.29
CA ALA A 110 -12.10 -32.45 -7.64
C ALA A 110 -13.14 -31.81 -8.58
N ILE A 111 -13.05 -32.06 -9.90
CA ILE A 111 -14.00 -31.56 -10.89
C ILE A 111 -14.99 -32.69 -11.23
N PRO A 112 -16.27 -32.59 -10.84
CA PRO A 112 -17.23 -33.66 -11.07
C PRO A 112 -17.61 -33.79 -12.55
N PHE A 113 -17.78 -35.02 -13.02
CA PHE A 113 -18.36 -35.28 -14.35
C PHE A 113 -19.89 -35.12 -14.32
N ASN A 114 -20.41 -34.15 -15.07
CA ASN A 114 -21.85 -33.98 -15.27
C ASN A 114 -22.25 -34.47 -16.67
N ARG A 115 -23.04 -35.54 -16.73
CA ARG A 115 -23.45 -36.16 -18.00
C ARG A 115 -24.18 -35.17 -18.91
N THR A 116 -25.09 -34.36 -18.37
CA THR A 116 -25.89 -33.40 -19.15
C THR A 116 -25.03 -32.36 -19.87
N SER A 117 -23.95 -31.87 -19.24
CA SER A 117 -23.09 -30.84 -19.83
C SER A 117 -21.90 -31.41 -20.62
N HIS A 118 -21.44 -32.61 -20.26
CA HIS A 118 -20.21 -33.20 -20.80
C HIS A 118 -20.43 -34.29 -21.85
N GLU A 119 -21.66 -34.75 -22.05
CA GLU A 119 -21.96 -35.79 -23.06
C GLU A 119 -21.55 -35.39 -24.48
N GLN A 120 -21.68 -34.10 -24.81
CA GLN A 120 -21.21 -33.55 -26.10
C GLN A 120 -19.68 -33.63 -26.31
N PHE A 121 -18.90 -33.84 -25.24
CA PHE A 121 -17.44 -33.93 -25.30
C PHE A 121 -16.94 -35.36 -25.14
N CYS A 122 -17.83 -36.37 -25.29
CA CYS A 122 -17.45 -37.77 -25.13
C CYS A 122 -16.49 -38.30 -26.19
N ASP A 123 -16.11 -37.51 -27.19
CA ASP A 123 -15.00 -37.81 -28.08
C ASP A 123 -13.63 -37.58 -27.40
N ILE A 124 -13.56 -36.64 -26.45
CA ILE A 124 -12.33 -36.24 -25.74
C ILE A 124 -12.36 -36.56 -24.24
N LEU A 125 -13.54 -36.75 -23.63
CA LEU A 125 -13.74 -37.11 -22.22
C LEU A 125 -14.21 -38.56 -22.04
N VAL A 126 -13.75 -39.23 -20.98
CA VAL A 126 -14.26 -40.55 -20.62
C VAL A 126 -15.67 -40.44 -20.04
N CYS A 127 -16.65 -40.95 -20.79
CA CYS A 127 -18.08 -40.90 -20.46
C CYS A 127 -18.70 -42.28 -20.19
N ASP A 128 -17.91 -43.22 -19.66
CA ASP A 128 -18.40 -44.56 -19.31
C ASP A 128 -19.52 -44.52 -18.25
N GLU A 129 -20.14 -45.67 -17.98
CA GLU A 129 -21.23 -45.77 -16.99
C GLU A 129 -20.81 -45.32 -15.58
N LYS A 130 -19.50 -45.40 -15.28
CA LYS A 130 -18.90 -45.00 -14.01
C LYS A 130 -18.33 -43.58 -14.03
N ALA A 131 -18.55 -42.82 -15.10
CA ALA A 131 -17.94 -41.49 -15.25
C ALA A 131 -18.36 -40.54 -14.13
N THR A 132 -19.59 -40.66 -13.61
CA THR A 132 -20.11 -39.87 -12.49
C THR A 132 -19.55 -40.30 -11.12
N GLU A 133 -18.95 -41.49 -11.02
CA GLU A 133 -18.30 -42.00 -9.80
C GLU A 133 -16.84 -41.53 -9.68
N HIS A 134 -16.33 -40.85 -10.72
CA HIS A 134 -14.97 -40.34 -10.81
C HIS A 134 -14.96 -38.85 -11.18
N GLY A 135 -13.79 -38.21 -11.07
CA GLY A 135 -13.60 -36.84 -11.54
C GLY A 135 -13.59 -36.73 -13.07
N LEU A 136 -13.38 -35.51 -13.56
CA LEU A 136 -13.30 -35.22 -14.99
C LEU A 136 -12.05 -35.88 -15.60
N ARG A 137 -12.24 -36.80 -16.55
CA ARG A 137 -11.17 -37.59 -17.17
C ARG A 137 -11.04 -37.30 -18.66
N PHE A 138 -9.88 -36.84 -19.08
CA PHE A 138 -9.54 -36.59 -20.49
C PHE A 138 -8.83 -37.80 -21.11
N ARG A 139 -9.26 -38.20 -22.32
CA ARG A 139 -8.61 -39.29 -23.06
C ARG A 139 -7.23 -38.90 -23.57
N PRO A 140 -6.26 -39.84 -23.60
CA PRO A 140 -4.92 -39.58 -24.11
C PRO A 140 -4.88 -39.60 -25.64
N ILE A 141 -5.37 -38.54 -26.28
CA ILE A 141 -5.40 -38.40 -27.74
C ILE A 141 -4.15 -37.62 -28.19
N PRO A 142 -3.22 -38.22 -28.96
CA PRO A 142 -2.01 -37.53 -29.42
C PRO A 142 -2.32 -36.25 -30.18
N GLY A 143 -1.64 -35.15 -29.85
CA GLY A 143 -1.86 -33.83 -30.41
C GLY A 143 -2.83 -32.95 -29.64
N ASN A 144 -3.65 -33.54 -28.76
CA ASN A 144 -4.54 -32.75 -27.92
C ASN A 144 -3.80 -32.18 -26.70
N THR A 145 -4.20 -30.97 -26.31
CA THR A 145 -3.68 -30.26 -25.15
C THR A 145 -4.81 -29.91 -24.19
N ILE A 146 -4.58 -30.15 -22.90
CA ILE A 146 -5.46 -29.73 -21.80
C ILE A 146 -4.83 -28.47 -21.19
N PHE A 147 -5.65 -27.45 -20.97
CA PHE A 147 -5.23 -26.19 -20.36
C PHE A 147 -6.06 -25.91 -19.11
N TRP A 148 -5.42 -25.44 -18.04
CA TRP A 148 -6.08 -24.94 -16.84
C TRP A 148 -5.22 -23.87 -16.13
N TYR A 149 -5.88 -23.08 -15.28
CA TYR A 149 -5.23 -22.19 -14.33
C TYR A 149 -4.95 -22.97 -13.04
N ASN A 150 -3.75 -22.86 -12.46
CA ASN A 150 -3.46 -23.47 -11.16
C ASN A 150 -3.78 -22.53 -9.99
N ILE A 151 -4.25 -21.32 -10.30
CA ILE A 151 -4.62 -20.31 -9.33
C ILE A 151 -6.03 -19.80 -9.62
N ASP A 152 -6.74 -19.41 -8.57
CA ASP A 152 -8.07 -18.80 -8.65
C ASP A 152 -8.01 -17.30 -9.00
N GLU A 153 -9.18 -16.67 -9.08
CA GLU A 153 -9.32 -15.23 -9.37
C GLU A 153 -8.67 -14.31 -8.32
N TYR A 154 -8.36 -14.85 -7.13
CA TYR A 154 -7.69 -14.15 -6.03
C TYR A 154 -6.18 -14.44 -5.98
N GLY A 155 -5.66 -15.27 -6.88
CA GLY A 155 -4.26 -15.68 -6.96
C GLY A 155 -3.86 -16.77 -5.96
N GLN A 156 -4.83 -17.42 -5.30
CA GLN A 156 -4.58 -18.58 -4.44
C GLN A 156 -4.54 -19.86 -5.26
N VAL A 157 -3.93 -20.92 -4.75
CA VAL A 157 -3.90 -22.23 -5.42
C VAL A 157 -5.34 -22.74 -5.60
N ASP A 158 -5.69 -23.11 -6.84
CA ASP A 158 -7.01 -23.67 -7.15
C ASP A 158 -7.01 -25.19 -6.88
N ASP A 159 -7.58 -25.59 -5.74
CA ASP A 159 -7.70 -26.98 -5.32
C ASP A 159 -8.56 -27.83 -6.28
N LEU A 160 -9.44 -27.23 -7.08
CA LEU A 160 -10.20 -27.95 -8.10
C LEU A 160 -9.29 -28.52 -9.19
N THR A 161 -8.12 -27.92 -9.39
CA THR A 161 -7.17 -28.34 -10.42
C THR A 161 -6.27 -29.49 -9.97
N TYR A 162 -6.51 -30.10 -8.81
CA TYR A 162 -5.79 -31.29 -8.38
C TYR A 162 -5.99 -32.47 -9.34
N HIS A 163 -4.89 -32.99 -9.90
CA HIS A 163 -4.95 -33.92 -11.03
C HIS A 163 -3.86 -34.99 -11.03
N ALA A 164 -4.13 -36.08 -11.76
CA ALA A 164 -3.24 -37.23 -11.88
C ALA A 164 -3.18 -37.76 -13.31
N GLY A 165 -2.02 -38.32 -13.67
CA GLY A 165 -1.86 -39.11 -14.88
C GLY A 165 -2.13 -40.59 -14.58
N ARG A 166 -3.21 -41.15 -15.13
CA ARG A 166 -3.51 -42.58 -15.02
C ARG A 166 -2.48 -43.41 -15.79
N PRO A 167 -2.25 -44.67 -15.38
CA PRO A 167 -1.28 -45.54 -16.02
C PRO A 167 -1.77 -45.96 -17.41
N PRO A 168 -0.87 -46.14 -18.40
CA PRO A 168 -1.26 -46.49 -19.77
C PRO A 168 -1.74 -47.95 -19.95
N GLY A 169 -1.79 -48.74 -18.88
CA GLY A 169 -2.07 -50.19 -18.92
C GLY A 169 -0.80 -51.03 -19.12
N GLU A 170 -0.92 -52.36 -18.98
CA GLU A 170 0.22 -53.29 -18.84
C GLU A 170 1.22 -53.28 -20.03
N ASN A 171 0.76 -52.95 -21.24
CA ASN A 171 1.59 -52.88 -22.46
C ASN A 171 1.48 -51.52 -23.19
N GLY A 172 0.88 -50.52 -22.54
CA GLY A 172 0.64 -49.22 -23.14
C GLY A 172 1.79 -48.24 -22.96
N THR A 173 1.93 -47.28 -23.87
CA THR A 173 2.88 -46.16 -23.74
C THR A 173 2.15 -44.82 -23.82
N LYS A 174 2.50 -43.89 -22.93
CA LYS A 174 2.04 -42.49 -22.95
C LYS A 174 3.26 -41.59 -22.78
N ILE A 175 3.37 -40.58 -23.64
CA ILE A 175 4.38 -39.53 -23.51
C ILE A 175 3.64 -38.20 -23.49
N GLY A 176 3.80 -37.44 -22.40
CA GLY A 176 3.20 -36.12 -22.25
C GLY A 176 4.25 -35.01 -22.22
N LEU A 177 3.80 -33.80 -22.56
CA LEU A 177 4.54 -32.55 -22.46
C LEU A 177 3.83 -31.63 -21.47
N ASN A 178 4.49 -31.30 -20.36
CA ASN A 178 4.05 -30.22 -19.49
C ASN A 178 4.73 -28.92 -19.87
N VAL A 179 3.93 -27.87 -19.99
CA VAL A 179 4.38 -26.49 -20.16
C VAL A 179 3.71 -25.65 -19.07
N TRP A 180 4.52 -24.97 -18.26
CA TRP A 180 4.04 -24.13 -17.17
C TRP A 180 4.40 -22.68 -17.42
N THR A 181 3.50 -21.77 -17.06
CA THR A 181 3.82 -20.33 -16.98
C THR A 181 3.85 -19.87 -15.54
N ARG A 182 4.77 -18.96 -15.20
CA ARG A 182 4.85 -18.36 -13.87
C ARG A 182 4.48 -16.88 -13.85
N GLU A 183 4.14 -16.39 -12.67
CA GLU A 183 3.61 -15.05 -12.41
C GLU A 183 4.51 -13.90 -12.90
N LYS A 184 5.85 -14.04 -12.87
CA LYS A 184 6.83 -13.12 -13.48
C LYS A 184 8.27 -13.61 -13.29
N LYS A 185 9.16 -13.33 -14.24
CA LYS A 185 10.62 -13.38 -13.98
C LYS A 185 11.06 -12.12 -13.24
N PHE A 186 11.51 -12.29 -12.00
CA PHE A 186 12.47 -11.36 -11.40
C PHE A 186 13.78 -11.44 -12.19
N ARG A 187 14.26 -10.31 -12.71
CA ARG A 187 15.55 -10.18 -13.41
C ARG A 187 16.57 -9.53 -12.47
N PRO A 188 17.89 -9.80 -12.56
CA PRO A 188 18.87 -9.06 -11.77
C PRO A 188 18.67 -7.55 -11.92
N SER A 189 18.65 -6.82 -10.82
CA SER A 189 18.43 -5.37 -10.85
C SER A 189 19.58 -4.71 -11.60
N LYS A 190 19.24 -3.71 -12.42
CA LYS A 190 20.21 -2.86 -13.08
C LYS A 190 20.12 -1.45 -12.52
N VAL A 191 21.27 -0.80 -12.36
CA VAL A 191 21.37 0.59 -11.89
C VAL A 191 21.91 1.45 -13.02
N GLY A 192 21.41 2.68 -13.13
CA GLY A 192 21.97 3.68 -14.05
C GLY A 192 23.38 4.06 -13.60
N THR A 193 24.35 3.93 -14.49
CA THR A 193 25.71 4.41 -14.26
C THR A 193 25.79 5.92 -14.53
N PRO A 194 26.77 6.65 -13.97
CA PRO A 194 26.92 8.10 -14.19
C PRO A 194 27.01 8.51 -15.67
N ASP A 195 27.40 7.60 -16.56
CA ASP A 195 27.46 7.76 -18.02
C ASP A 195 26.15 7.39 -18.76
N GLY A 196 25.04 7.19 -18.03
CA GLY A 196 23.71 6.96 -18.62
C GLY A 196 23.46 5.54 -19.14
N LYS A 197 24.34 4.56 -18.82
CA LYS A 197 24.17 3.15 -19.19
C LYS A 197 23.50 2.36 -18.06
N VAL A 198 22.88 1.23 -18.41
CA VAL A 198 22.13 0.37 -17.48
C VAL A 198 22.88 -0.95 -17.30
N ALA A 199 23.54 -1.16 -16.16
CA ALA A 199 24.38 -2.34 -15.89
C ALA A 199 23.91 -3.12 -14.64
N VAL A 200 24.19 -4.43 -14.59
CA VAL A 200 24.04 -5.23 -13.36
C VAL A 200 25.05 -4.71 -12.35
N SER A 201 24.56 -4.15 -11.24
CA SER A 201 25.39 -3.39 -10.31
C SER A 201 25.94 -4.27 -9.19
N LYS A 202 27.20 -4.05 -8.78
CA LYS A 202 27.73 -4.60 -7.54
C LYS A 202 27.06 -4.00 -6.29
N ASN A 203 26.47 -2.81 -6.45
CA ASN A 203 25.89 -2.01 -5.37
C ASN A 203 24.40 -2.32 -5.15
N ARG A 204 23.76 -3.06 -6.06
CA ARG A 204 22.39 -3.54 -5.93
C ARG A 204 22.31 -4.97 -6.43
N THR A 205 22.28 -5.91 -5.49
CA THR A 205 22.35 -7.35 -5.79
C THR A 205 20.97 -8.02 -5.84
N SER A 206 19.90 -7.27 -5.58
CA SER A 206 18.51 -7.72 -5.64
C SER A 206 18.01 -8.01 -7.05
N SER A 207 16.89 -8.72 -7.16
CA SER A 207 16.17 -8.91 -8.43
C SER A 207 14.94 -8.00 -8.52
N THR A 208 14.51 -7.63 -9.73
CA THR A 208 13.39 -6.71 -9.96
C THR A 208 12.42 -7.20 -11.02
N ALA A 209 11.16 -6.77 -10.91
CA ALA A 209 10.12 -6.90 -11.92
C ALA A 209 9.31 -5.60 -11.98
N ALA A 210 8.82 -5.22 -13.16
CA ALA A 210 7.92 -4.07 -13.31
C ALA A 210 6.46 -4.53 -13.39
N ILE A 211 5.55 -3.73 -12.83
CA ILE A 211 4.10 -3.82 -13.08
C ILE A 211 3.74 -2.59 -13.91
N LYS A 212 3.08 -2.81 -15.05
CA LYS A 212 2.70 -1.70 -15.94
C LYS A 212 1.63 -0.84 -15.27
N ARG A 213 1.59 0.44 -15.63
CA ARG A 213 0.53 1.34 -15.18
C ARG A 213 -0.83 0.80 -15.61
N HIS A 214 -1.81 0.98 -14.73
CA HIS A 214 -3.20 0.58 -14.95
C HIS A 214 -3.41 -0.89 -15.34
N GLN A 215 -2.41 -1.75 -15.12
CA GLN A 215 -2.39 -3.12 -15.65
C GLN A 215 -3.60 -3.94 -15.17
N THR A 216 -4.04 -3.73 -13.94
CA THR A 216 -5.22 -4.38 -13.36
C THR A 216 -6.04 -3.38 -12.53
N PRO A 217 -7.32 -3.65 -12.24
CA PRO A 217 -8.10 -2.83 -11.32
C PRO A 217 -7.45 -2.67 -9.94
N VAL A 218 -6.78 -3.70 -9.43
CA VAL A 218 -6.03 -3.64 -8.16
C VAL A 218 -4.87 -2.65 -8.25
N VAL A 219 -4.10 -2.68 -9.34
CA VAL A 219 -3.01 -1.73 -9.58
C VAL A 219 -3.56 -0.30 -9.65
N GLN A 220 -4.67 -0.08 -10.36
CA GLN A 220 -5.33 1.23 -10.42
C GLN A 220 -5.80 1.72 -9.03
N CYS A 221 -6.33 0.82 -8.20
CA CYS A 221 -6.70 1.15 -6.82
C CYS A 221 -5.48 1.49 -5.95
N ILE A 222 -4.33 0.86 -6.18
CA ILE A 222 -3.08 1.18 -5.47
C ILE A 222 -2.54 2.54 -5.95
N GLU A 223 -2.50 2.79 -7.27
CA GLU A 223 -2.11 4.08 -7.87
C GLU A 223 -2.95 5.23 -7.29
N ARG A 224 -4.27 5.07 -7.23
CA ARG A 224 -5.17 6.07 -6.64
C ARG A 224 -4.91 6.31 -5.15
N ARG A 225 -4.59 5.28 -4.37
CA ARG A 225 -4.26 5.44 -2.95
C ARG A 225 -2.98 6.23 -2.74
N PHE A 226 -1.93 5.93 -3.52
CA PHE A 226 -0.69 6.72 -3.49
C PHE A 226 -0.90 8.14 -4.01
N ALA A 227 -1.74 8.33 -5.03
CA ALA A 227 -2.10 9.65 -5.51
C ALA A 227 -2.81 10.48 -4.42
N GLN A 228 -3.87 9.92 -3.82
CA GLN A 228 -4.67 10.56 -2.78
C GLN A 228 -3.84 11.00 -1.58
N PHE A 229 -2.95 10.13 -1.09
CA PHE A 229 -2.10 10.45 0.05
C PHE A 229 -1.23 11.69 -0.16
N GLN A 230 -0.75 11.90 -1.39
CA GLN A 230 0.08 13.06 -1.77
C GLN A 230 -0.75 14.29 -2.13
N GLY A 231 -2.06 14.25 -1.87
CA GLY A 231 -2.97 15.30 -2.23
C GLY A 231 -3.47 15.21 -3.68
N ASP A 232 -3.98 14.03 -4.05
CA ASP A 232 -4.63 13.78 -5.35
C ASP A 232 -3.78 14.10 -6.58
N VAL A 233 -2.48 13.84 -6.52
CA VAL A 233 -1.59 13.97 -7.68
C VAL A 233 -2.09 13.09 -8.83
N ASP A 234 -1.92 13.57 -10.06
CA ASP A 234 -2.34 12.80 -11.24
C ASP A 234 -1.63 11.43 -11.27
N VAL A 235 -2.41 10.35 -11.41
CA VAL A 235 -1.87 8.98 -11.49
C VAL A 235 -0.93 8.80 -12.69
N ASP A 236 -1.04 9.65 -13.73
CA ASP A 236 -0.12 9.66 -14.86
C ASP A 236 1.29 10.19 -14.52
N CYS A 237 1.45 10.83 -13.36
CA CYS A 237 2.75 11.21 -12.81
C CYS A 237 3.42 10.05 -12.03
N ILE A 238 2.70 8.96 -11.76
CA ILE A 238 3.27 7.80 -11.05
C ILE A 238 3.99 6.88 -12.07
N GLU A 239 5.24 6.53 -11.79
CA GLU A 239 5.99 5.56 -12.59
C GLU A 239 5.37 4.14 -12.51
N PRO A 240 5.58 3.28 -13.52
CA PRO A 240 5.31 1.86 -13.38
C PRO A 240 5.96 1.29 -12.10
N PHE A 241 5.16 0.63 -11.29
CA PHE A 241 5.57 0.01 -10.04
C PHE A 241 6.76 -0.93 -10.23
N GLN A 242 7.79 -0.74 -9.42
CA GLN A 242 8.96 -1.63 -9.42
C GLN A 242 8.90 -2.54 -8.19
N VAL A 243 8.69 -3.84 -8.43
CA VAL A 243 8.82 -4.87 -7.41
C VAL A 243 10.28 -5.28 -7.31
N VAL A 244 10.76 -5.45 -6.09
CA VAL A 244 12.15 -5.80 -5.78
C VAL A 244 12.17 -7.01 -4.84
N LYS A 245 13.04 -7.97 -5.09
CA LYS A 245 13.21 -9.16 -4.25
C LYS A 245 14.67 -9.26 -3.81
N TYR A 246 14.86 -9.40 -2.51
CA TYR A 246 16.15 -9.64 -1.88
C TYR A 246 16.13 -11.04 -1.25
N THR A 247 17.18 -11.81 -1.48
CA THR A 247 17.48 -13.09 -0.81
C THR A 247 18.80 -12.97 -0.04
N ASN A 248 19.26 -14.05 0.58
CA ASN A 248 20.54 -14.19 1.30
C ASN A 248 21.61 -13.17 0.88
N ASP A 249 22.03 -12.34 1.83
CA ASP A 249 23.11 -11.35 1.71
C ASP A 249 22.95 -10.32 0.58
N GLN A 250 21.79 -10.28 -0.09
CA GLN A 250 21.51 -9.27 -1.09
C GLN A 250 21.10 -7.96 -0.44
N GLU A 251 21.65 -6.88 -0.93
CA GLU A 251 21.41 -5.54 -0.43
C GLU A 251 21.28 -4.53 -1.56
N TYR A 252 20.91 -3.31 -1.17
CA TYR A 252 21.14 -2.13 -1.96
C TYR A 252 21.91 -1.15 -1.07
N THR A 253 23.17 -0.89 -1.43
CA THR A 253 24.02 0.07 -0.74
C THR A 253 23.38 1.46 -0.71
N PRO A 254 23.82 2.37 0.18
CA PRO A 254 23.29 3.72 0.28
C PRO A 254 23.18 4.43 -1.07
N HIS A 255 21.99 4.95 -1.40
CA HIS A 255 21.67 5.59 -2.66
C HIS A 255 20.54 6.63 -2.50
N TYR A 256 20.30 7.36 -3.58
CA TYR A 256 19.20 8.31 -3.71
C TYR A 256 18.27 7.87 -4.83
N ASP A 257 17.00 8.24 -4.71
CA ASP A 257 15.99 8.00 -5.74
C ASP A 257 15.83 9.15 -6.73
N TRP A 258 16.18 10.39 -6.34
CA TRP A 258 16.27 11.50 -7.28
C TRP A 258 17.36 11.23 -8.33
N MET A 259 17.09 11.67 -9.55
CA MET A 259 17.92 11.33 -10.70
C MET A 259 19.06 12.31 -10.91
N LYS A 260 20.20 11.80 -11.36
CA LYS A 260 21.36 12.62 -11.77
C LYS A 260 21.44 12.83 -13.28
N ASP A 261 20.85 11.92 -14.06
CA ASP A 261 20.94 11.92 -15.51
C ASP A 261 19.97 12.94 -16.13
N PRO A 262 20.47 14.00 -16.80
CA PRO A 262 19.65 15.02 -17.45
C PRO A 262 18.68 14.47 -18.50
N ASN A 263 19.01 13.36 -19.16
CA ASN A 263 18.13 12.78 -20.19
C ASN A 263 16.90 12.13 -19.58
N ASN A 264 17.06 11.45 -18.44
CA ASN A 264 15.93 10.88 -17.69
C ASN A 264 15.08 11.95 -17.01
N ILE A 265 15.67 13.09 -16.63
CA ILE A 265 14.94 14.24 -16.08
C ILE A 265 14.06 14.91 -17.14
N LYS A 266 14.50 14.94 -18.41
CA LYS A 266 13.66 15.46 -19.51
C LYS A 266 12.37 14.65 -19.73
N ILE A 267 12.30 13.43 -19.20
CA ILE A 267 11.14 12.55 -19.32
C ILE A 267 10.36 12.60 -18.00
N GLY A 268 9.45 13.57 -17.88
CA GLY A 268 8.57 13.72 -16.71
C GLY A 268 9.20 14.46 -15.51
N GLY A 269 10.36 15.09 -15.65
CA GLY A 269 11.01 15.82 -14.56
C GLY A 269 11.61 14.90 -13.48
N GLN A 270 11.91 15.47 -12.31
CA GLN A 270 12.47 14.72 -11.18
C GLN A 270 11.48 13.73 -10.55
N ARG A 271 12.02 12.75 -9.83
CA ARG A 271 11.24 11.96 -8.86
C ARG A 271 11.07 12.80 -7.61
N VAL A 272 9.87 13.30 -7.38
CA VAL A 272 9.56 14.20 -6.26
C VAL A 272 9.33 13.42 -4.97
N THR A 273 8.75 12.22 -5.07
CA THR A 273 8.42 11.36 -3.92
C THR A 273 8.75 9.90 -4.18
N THR A 274 8.93 9.17 -3.09
CA THR A 274 9.04 7.71 -3.10
C THR A 274 8.12 7.10 -2.06
N TYR A 275 7.50 5.99 -2.43
CA TYR A 275 7.01 4.98 -1.50
C TYR A 275 7.84 3.71 -1.60
N PHE A 276 8.14 3.13 -0.44
CA PHE A 276 8.68 1.79 -0.32
C PHE A 276 7.72 0.93 0.52
N THR A 277 7.00 0.01 -0.11
CA THR A 277 6.09 -0.92 0.57
C THR A 277 6.73 -2.29 0.70
N TYR A 278 6.73 -2.86 1.90
CA TYR A 278 7.07 -4.28 2.08
C TYR A 278 5.87 -5.14 1.69
N LEU A 279 5.95 -5.86 0.57
CA LEU A 279 4.89 -6.78 0.14
C LEU A 279 4.95 -8.11 0.90
N GLN A 280 6.17 -8.56 1.18
CA GLN A 280 6.43 -9.77 1.95
C GLN A 280 7.77 -9.64 2.68
N ALA A 281 7.83 -10.15 3.90
CA ALA A 281 9.06 -10.21 4.68
C ALA A 281 9.10 -11.50 5.50
N ASN A 282 9.97 -12.43 5.09
CA ASN A 282 10.27 -13.65 5.80
C ASN A 282 11.73 -13.58 6.25
N CYS A 283 12.03 -12.63 7.14
CA CYS A 283 13.39 -12.31 7.55
C CYS A 283 13.39 -11.62 8.92
N SER A 284 14.45 -11.85 9.71
CA SER A 284 14.69 -11.17 10.99
C SER A 284 15.49 -9.88 10.83
N MET A 285 16.15 -9.72 9.69
CA MET A 285 16.83 -8.50 9.25
C MET A 285 16.16 -8.00 7.95
N GLY A 286 16.72 -6.99 7.31
CA GLY A 286 16.29 -6.56 5.98
C GLY A 286 15.61 -5.20 6.00
N GLU A 287 16.08 -4.34 6.87
CA GLU A 287 15.59 -3.01 7.09
C GLU A 287 15.78 -2.12 5.86
N THR A 288 14.97 -1.07 5.80
CA THR A 288 15.26 0.11 4.99
C THR A 288 15.87 1.14 5.93
N GLU A 289 17.11 1.52 5.67
CA GLU A 289 17.88 2.44 6.52
C GLU A 289 18.02 3.79 5.84
N PHE A 290 17.75 4.88 6.57
CA PHE A 290 18.09 6.24 6.15
C PHE A 290 19.34 6.69 6.89
N VAL A 291 20.47 6.63 6.20
CA VAL A 291 21.82 6.69 6.80
C VAL A 291 22.10 8.06 7.44
N MET A 292 21.50 9.11 6.88
CA MET A 292 21.74 10.49 7.30
C MET A 292 20.78 10.99 8.38
N ILE A 293 19.73 10.22 8.71
CA ILE A 293 18.75 10.59 9.73
C ILE A 293 19.12 9.89 11.03
N PRO A 294 19.63 10.60 12.06
CA PRO A 294 20.11 9.97 13.28
C PRO A 294 18.97 9.36 14.09
N PHE A 295 19.21 8.20 14.69
CA PHE A 295 18.28 7.64 15.66
C PHE A 295 18.37 8.40 17.00
N ASN A 296 17.32 9.14 17.35
CA ASN A 296 17.17 9.74 18.68
C ASN A 296 16.38 8.80 19.58
N LYS A 297 17.04 8.19 20.58
CA LYS A 297 16.39 7.23 21.48
C LYS A 297 15.16 7.81 22.19
N THR A 298 15.27 9.02 22.75
CA THR A 298 14.16 9.67 23.46
C THR A 298 12.92 9.85 22.60
N PHE A 299 13.11 10.16 21.31
CA PHE A 299 12.00 10.42 20.39
C PHE A 299 11.50 9.15 19.67
N HIS A 300 12.40 8.24 19.32
CA HIS A 300 12.10 7.08 18.48
C HIS A 300 11.76 5.81 19.27
N GLU A 301 12.01 5.75 20.58
CA GLU A 301 11.75 4.54 21.40
C GLU A 301 10.27 4.12 21.39
N ARG A 302 9.35 5.07 21.20
CA ARG A 302 7.91 4.78 21.05
C ARG A 302 7.54 4.03 19.76
N PHE A 303 8.41 4.07 18.75
CA PHE A 303 8.19 3.41 17.46
C PHE A 303 8.98 2.10 17.33
N CYS A 304 9.43 1.52 18.44
CA CYS A 304 10.25 0.30 18.41
C CYS A 304 9.50 -0.96 17.96
N ASP A 305 8.22 -0.87 17.62
CA ASP A 305 7.47 -1.88 16.89
C ASP A 305 7.81 -1.84 15.38
N ILE A 306 7.99 -0.66 14.80
CA ILE A 306 8.32 -0.46 13.38
C ILE A 306 9.78 -0.07 13.10
N LEU A 307 10.51 0.46 14.09
CA LEU A 307 11.92 0.88 13.99
C LEU A 307 12.85 -0.03 14.79
N VAL A 308 14.04 -0.31 14.27
CA VAL A 308 15.08 -1.02 15.03
C VAL A 308 15.67 -0.10 16.10
N CYS A 309 15.50 -0.51 17.35
CA CYS A 309 15.93 0.21 18.56
C CYS A 309 16.90 -0.60 19.43
N ASP A 310 17.77 -1.39 18.79
CA ASP A 310 18.80 -2.15 19.51
C ASP A 310 19.89 -1.21 20.11
N GLU A 311 20.83 -1.77 20.86
CA GLU A 311 21.91 -1.00 21.48
C GLU A 311 22.78 -0.24 20.46
N ASN A 312 22.83 -0.72 19.22
CA ASN A 312 23.57 -0.11 18.12
C ASN A 312 22.72 0.87 17.30
N ALA A 313 21.47 1.15 17.71
CA ALA A 313 20.57 2.00 16.93
C ALA A 313 21.13 3.41 16.73
N THR A 314 21.90 3.94 17.69
CA THR A 314 22.55 5.26 17.60
C THR A 314 23.81 5.27 16.74
N GLU A 315 24.38 4.11 16.43
CA GLU A 315 25.58 3.99 15.57
C GLU A 315 25.22 3.99 14.08
N HIS A 316 23.93 3.89 13.77
CA HIS A 316 23.38 3.88 12.43
C HIS A 316 22.32 4.96 12.26
N GLY A 317 21.90 5.18 11.01
CA GLY A 317 20.70 5.98 10.74
C GLY A 317 19.43 5.26 11.19
N ILE A 318 18.28 5.93 11.08
CA ILE A 318 16.97 5.33 11.38
C ILE A 318 16.71 4.12 10.46
N ARG A 319 16.31 3.00 11.06
CA ARG A 319 16.10 1.70 10.38
C ARG A 319 14.66 1.22 10.55
N PHE A 320 13.93 1.12 9.45
CA PHE A 320 12.56 0.61 9.42
C PHE A 320 12.54 -0.90 9.23
N ARG A 321 11.85 -1.63 10.10
CA ARG A 321 11.70 -3.08 10.01
C ARG A 321 10.91 -3.49 8.76
N PRO A 322 11.27 -4.65 8.16
CA PRO A 322 10.52 -5.19 7.03
C PRO A 322 9.23 -5.86 7.51
N ILE A 323 8.17 -5.08 7.67
CA ILE A 323 6.84 -5.56 8.09
C ILE A 323 5.92 -5.58 6.87
N ALA A 324 5.47 -6.76 6.46
CA ALA A 324 4.61 -6.91 5.29
C ALA A 324 3.31 -6.10 5.43
N GLY A 325 2.94 -5.38 4.38
CA GLY A 325 1.82 -4.44 4.34
C GLY A 325 2.20 -2.99 4.68
N ASN A 326 3.31 -2.76 5.37
CA ASN A 326 3.72 -1.41 5.77
C ASN A 326 4.43 -0.67 4.62
N THR A 327 4.25 0.64 4.57
CA THR A 327 4.84 1.52 3.56
C THR A 327 5.59 2.67 4.22
N ILE A 328 6.79 2.94 3.72
CA ILE A 328 7.60 4.12 4.06
C ILE A 328 7.42 5.14 2.94
N PHE A 329 7.19 6.40 3.27
CA PHE A 329 7.04 7.50 2.31
C PHE A 329 8.02 8.62 2.63
N TRP A 330 8.60 9.23 1.61
CA TRP A 330 9.42 10.43 1.76
C TRP A 330 9.42 11.29 0.49
N TYR A 331 9.77 12.56 0.68
CA TYR A 331 10.06 13.50 -0.40
C TYR A 331 11.53 13.38 -0.78
N ASN A 332 11.83 13.31 -2.08
CA ASN A 332 13.21 13.28 -2.58
C ASN A 332 13.79 14.70 -2.76
N MET A 333 12.94 15.72 -2.62
CA MET A 333 13.28 17.13 -2.79
C MET A 333 12.93 17.90 -1.51
N ASP A 334 13.75 18.87 -1.15
CA ASP A 334 13.50 19.79 -0.04
C ASP A 334 12.42 20.82 -0.37
N GLU A 335 12.14 21.72 0.58
CA GLU A 335 11.14 22.80 0.44
C GLU A 335 11.48 23.81 -0.67
N TYR A 336 12.75 23.89 -1.09
CA TYR A 336 13.22 24.74 -2.18
C TYR A 336 13.24 24.01 -3.53
N GLY A 337 12.83 22.74 -3.57
CA GLY A 337 12.86 21.90 -4.77
C GLY A 337 14.27 21.44 -5.14
N GLN A 338 15.23 21.47 -4.21
CA GLN A 338 16.57 20.89 -4.38
C GLN A 338 16.59 19.45 -3.88
N ALA A 339 17.55 18.65 -4.33
CA ALA A 339 17.66 17.26 -3.93
C ALA A 339 17.98 17.14 -2.43
N ASP A 340 17.17 16.36 -1.71
CA ASP A 340 17.32 16.22 -0.26
C ASP A 340 18.37 15.14 0.08
N ASN A 341 19.44 15.56 0.76
CA ASN A 341 20.54 14.69 1.17
C ASN A 341 20.17 13.77 2.35
N PHE A 342 19.16 14.10 3.16
CA PHE A 342 18.71 13.25 4.26
C PHE A 342 18.02 11.97 3.77
N THR A 343 17.60 11.95 2.50
CA THR A 343 16.96 10.79 1.87
C THR A 343 17.92 9.69 1.44
N LEU A 344 19.22 9.80 1.75
CA LEU A 344 20.20 8.76 1.47
C LEU A 344 19.81 7.48 2.21
N HIS A 345 19.44 6.44 1.48
CA HIS A 345 18.89 5.23 2.07
C HIS A 345 19.45 3.94 1.47
N ALA A 346 19.35 2.85 2.23
CA ALA A 346 19.87 1.54 1.89
C ALA A 346 18.84 0.44 2.18
N GLY A 347 18.84 -0.59 1.35
CA GLY A 347 18.08 -1.82 1.61
C GLY A 347 19.02 -2.86 2.21
N ARG A 348 18.95 -3.07 3.53
CA ARG A 348 19.83 -4.00 4.25
C ARG A 348 19.54 -5.47 3.87
N PRO A 349 20.53 -6.37 4.01
CA PRO A 349 20.32 -7.79 3.77
C PRO A 349 19.22 -8.40 4.64
N PRO A 350 18.40 -9.33 4.12
CA PRO A 350 17.39 -10.03 4.91
C PRO A 350 17.97 -11.06 5.91
N GLY A 351 19.29 -11.27 5.93
CA GLY A 351 19.96 -12.28 6.74
C GLY A 351 19.94 -13.68 6.12
N GLU A 352 20.53 -14.65 6.82
CA GLU A 352 20.66 -16.03 6.34
C GLU A 352 19.28 -16.68 6.15
N ASN A 353 19.04 -17.25 4.97
CA ASN A 353 17.77 -17.86 4.55
C ASN A 353 16.57 -16.89 4.52
N GLY A 354 16.82 -15.59 4.71
CA GLY A 354 15.80 -14.55 4.69
C GLY A 354 15.37 -14.16 3.28
N THR A 355 14.11 -13.75 3.13
CA THR A 355 13.62 -13.14 1.89
C THR A 355 12.74 -11.93 2.20
N LYS A 356 12.97 -10.81 1.49
CA LYS A 356 12.04 -9.68 1.47
C LYS A 356 11.66 -9.28 0.06
N ILE A 357 10.41 -8.91 -0.13
CA ILE A 357 9.86 -8.36 -1.36
C ILE A 357 9.36 -6.95 -1.07
N GLY A 358 9.93 -5.98 -1.76
CA GLY A 358 9.54 -4.57 -1.70
C GLY A 358 8.85 -4.12 -2.98
N LEU A 359 8.14 -3.00 -2.88
CA LEU A 359 7.51 -2.29 -3.98
C LEU A 359 7.94 -0.82 -3.90
N ASN A 360 8.69 -0.39 -4.92
CA ASN A 360 9.03 1.01 -5.14
C ASN A 360 7.95 1.67 -6.00
N VAL A 361 7.48 2.81 -5.54
CA VAL A 361 6.60 3.69 -6.31
C VAL A 361 7.19 5.08 -6.30
N TRP A 362 7.41 5.64 -7.49
CA TRP A 362 7.98 6.96 -7.65
C TRP A 362 6.99 7.88 -8.34
N THR A 363 6.86 9.10 -7.83
CA THR A 363 6.03 10.15 -8.45
C THR A 363 6.93 11.18 -9.10
N ARG A 364 6.62 11.52 -10.35
CA ARG A 364 7.33 12.49 -11.19
C ARG A 364 6.75 13.89 -11.04
N LEU A 365 7.59 14.91 -11.31
CA LEU A 365 7.17 16.31 -11.31
C LEU A 365 6.16 16.61 -12.42
N GLU A 366 6.37 16.00 -13.59
CA GLU A 366 5.50 16.16 -14.76
C GLU A 366 4.92 14.82 -15.20
N LYS A 367 3.81 14.88 -15.94
CA LYS A 367 3.18 13.70 -16.53
C LYS A 367 4.18 12.96 -17.40
N PHE A 368 4.19 11.64 -17.26
CA PHE A 368 5.01 10.81 -18.12
C PHE A 368 4.41 10.76 -19.54
N SER A 369 4.86 11.65 -20.43
CA SER A 369 4.47 11.62 -21.85
C SER A 369 5.27 10.54 -22.59
N MET A 370 4.58 9.48 -23.00
CA MET A 370 5.08 8.58 -24.04
C MET A 370 4.64 9.18 -25.36
N GLN A 371 5.57 9.56 -26.21
CA GLN A 371 5.31 10.01 -27.58
C GLN A 371 4.85 8.85 -28.50
N GLN A 372 4.02 7.94 -27.98
CA GLN A 372 3.20 6.95 -28.67
C GLN A 372 1.94 6.64 -27.84
N VAL A 373 1.20 7.67 -27.41
CA VAL A 373 -0.25 7.50 -27.30
C VAL A 373 -0.76 7.53 -28.74
N ASN A 374 -0.69 6.39 -29.43
CA ASN A 374 -1.46 6.21 -30.64
C ASN A 374 -2.94 6.27 -30.23
N GLU A 375 -3.55 7.37 -30.64
CA GLU A 375 -4.93 7.57 -31.04
C GLU A 375 -5.95 6.51 -30.59
N PHE A 376 -7.01 7.02 -29.97
CA PHE A 376 -8.31 6.37 -29.72
C PHE A 376 -8.58 5.84 -28.31
N ILE A 377 -8.55 6.73 -27.30
CA ILE A 377 -9.71 6.90 -26.41
C ILE A 377 -9.91 8.40 -26.12
N GLN A 378 -10.32 9.15 -27.14
CA GLN A 378 -11.22 10.28 -26.90
C GLN A 378 -12.64 9.73 -26.87
N SER A 379 -13.18 9.52 -25.68
CA SER A 379 -14.55 9.89 -25.32
C SER A 379 -14.93 9.25 -23.99
N LYS A 380 -15.42 10.10 -23.08
CA LYS A 380 -16.01 9.76 -21.78
C LYS A 380 -15.05 9.17 -20.75
N PHE A 381 -14.23 10.04 -20.17
CA PHE A 381 -13.93 9.92 -18.75
C PHE A 381 -15.27 9.92 -18.00
N CYS A 382 -15.59 8.81 -17.36
CA CYS A 382 -16.62 8.80 -16.34
C CYS A 382 -16.16 9.73 -15.21
N LYS A 383 -16.66 10.97 -15.18
CA LYS A 383 -17.14 11.51 -13.92
C LYS A 383 -18.21 10.53 -13.43
N LYS A 384 -17.80 9.53 -12.68
CA LYS A 384 -18.71 8.87 -11.77
C LYS A 384 -18.64 9.67 -10.50
N ASP A 385 -19.76 10.29 -10.16
CA ASP A 385 -20.15 10.47 -8.76
C ASP A 385 -19.95 9.13 -8.07
N VAL A 386 -18.76 8.92 -7.49
CA VAL A 386 -18.61 7.93 -6.44
C VAL A 386 -19.39 8.55 -5.29
N LYS A 387 -20.68 8.28 -5.26
CA LYS A 387 -21.37 8.22 -3.97
C LYS A 387 -20.59 7.17 -3.19
N VAL A 388 -19.65 7.64 -2.38
CA VAL A 388 -19.06 6.85 -1.31
C VAL A 388 -20.27 6.25 -0.63
N ALA A 389 -20.39 4.92 -0.67
CA ALA A 389 -21.46 4.25 0.04
C ALA A 389 -21.46 4.84 1.43
N GLN A 390 -22.57 5.49 1.82
CA GLN A 390 -22.76 5.83 3.21
C GLN A 390 -22.78 4.49 3.91
N VAL A 391 -21.65 4.12 4.51
CA VAL A 391 -21.66 3.13 5.56
C VAL A 391 -22.64 3.72 6.56
N ASN A 392 -23.79 3.07 6.70
CA ASN A 392 -24.72 3.39 7.75
C ASN A 392 -23.97 3.07 9.04
N ASP A 393 -23.27 4.07 9.57
CA ASP A 393 -22.49 4.04 10.80
C ASP A 393 -23.45 4.00 12.00
N ASN A 394 -24.31 2.98 12.06
CA ASN A 394 -24.94 2.55 13.30
C ASN A 394 -23.90 1.78 14.11
N TYR A 395 -22.82 2.45 14.49
CA TYR A 395 -21.85 1.92 15.44
C TYR A 395 -22.50 1.91 16.82
N ASP A 396 -22.78 0.72 17.33
CA ASP A 396 -23.18 0.54 18.71
C ASP A 396 -22.07 1.04 19.64
N LEU A 397 -22.36 2.10 20.40
CA LEU A 397 -21.43 2.68 21.36
C LEU A 397 -21.03 1.70 22.48
N SER A 398 -21.73 0.58 22.64
CA SER A 398 -21.39 -0.47 23.60
C SER A 398 -20.00 -1.08 23.35
N GLN A 399 -19.55 -1.13 22.09
CA GLN A 399 -18.26 -1.76 21.70
C GLN A 399 -17.05 -1.07 22.33
N TYR A 400 -17.12 0.25 22.56
CA TYR A 400 -16.05 1.05 23.14
C TYR A 400 -15.75 0.70 24.61
N LYS A 401 -16.65 -0.01 25.30
CA LYS A 401 -16.42 -0.47 26.68
C LYS A 401 -15.30 -1.50 26.79
N HIS A 402 -15.06 -2.27 25.72
CA HIS A 402 -14.11 -3.39 25.75
C HIS A 402 -12.93 -3.20 24.79
N LYS A 403 -13.13 -2.50 23.67
CA LYS A 403 -12.07 -2.27 22.67
C LYS A 403 -12.38 -1.02 21.83
N CYS A 404 -11.35 -0.28 21.46
CA CYS A 404 -11.50 0.80 20.47
C CYS A 404 -11.74 0.18 19.08
N PRO A 405 -12.88 0.47 18.43
CA PRO A 405 -13.15 -0.04 17.09
C PRO A 405 -12.16 0.54 16.08
N SER A 406 -11.81 -0.26 15.07
CA SER A 406 -11.02 0.23 13.95
C SER A 406 -11.85 1.24 13.15
N HIS A 407 -11.27 2.41 12.88
CA HIS A 407 -11.92 3.46 12.12
C HIS A 407 -11.03 3.85 10.94
N GLN A 408 -11.60 3.91 9.74
CA GLN A 408 -10.87 4.26 8.53
C GLN A 408 -11.08 5.74 8.21
N TYR A 409 -9.98 6.45 7.98
CA TYR A 409 -9.93 7.84 7.53
C TYR A 409 -8.87 7.97 6.42
N SER A 410 -8.94 9.05 5.65
CA SER A 410 -7.94 9.38 4.61
C SER A 410 -7.27 10.71 4.92
N THR A 411 -6.08 10.92 4.36
CA THR A 411 -5.25 12.10 4.60
C THR A 411 -4.81 12.74 3.29
N ARG A 412 -4.73 14.06 3.26
CA ARG A 412 -4.12 14.85 2.17
C ARG A 412 -3.14 15.85 2.76
N ILE A 413 -1.89 15.84 2.31
CA ILE A 413 -0.89 16.84 2.69
C ILE A 413 -1.17 18.10 1.87
N ILE A 414 -1.45 19.21 2.56
CA ILE A 414 -1.82 20.48 1.93
C ILE A 414 -0.60 21.39 1.84
N GLU A 415 0.14 21.49 2.94
CA GLU A 415 1.41 22.22 3.03
C GLU A 415 2.48 21.33 3.66
N ARG A 416 3.73 21.52 3.23
CA ARG A 416 4.88 20.78 3.79
C ARG A 416 5.65 21.59 4.82
N SER A 417 5.68 22.91 4.66
CA SER A 417 6.39 23.86 5.50
C SER A 417 5.54 25.12 5.66
N PRO A 418 4.75 25.26 6.76
CA PRO A 418 4.57 24.27 7.83
C PRO A 418 3.87 23.01 7.33
N LEU A 419 4.08 21.88 8.00
CA LEU A 419 3.33 20.66 7.70
C LEU A 419 1.86 20.86 8.08
N ILE A 420 0.97 20.91 7.08
CA ILE A 420 -0.48 20.96 7.26
C ILE A 420 -1.11 19.77 6.56
N ILE A 421 -1.84 18.94 7.31
CA ILE A 421 -2.53 17.74 6.81
C ILE A 421 -4.03 17.89 7.02
N TYR A 422 -4.79 17.67 5.95
CA TYR A 422 -6.23 17.51 6.02
C TYR A 422 -6.59 16.05 6.20
N ILE A 423 -7.41 15.73 7.19
CA ILE A 423 -7.80 14.37 7.54
C ILE A 423 -9.31 14.24 7.38
N GLU A 424 -9.74 13.42 6.43
CA GLU A 424 -11.15 13.21 6.12
C GLU A 424 -11.76 12.13 6.99
N LYS A 425 -12.96 12.42 7.53
CA LYS A 425 -13.73 11.50 8.37
C LYS A 425 -12.90 10.99 9.55
N PHE A 426 -12.12 11.85 10.19
CA PHE A 426 -11.29 11.45 11.32
C PHE A 426 -12.13 11.00 12.53
N LEU A 427 -13.31 11.60 12.70
CA LEU A 427 -14.31 11.21 13.69
C LEU A 427 -15.56 10.63 13.03
N THR A 428 -16.13 9.60 13.65
CA THR A 428 -17.44 9.06 13.25
C THR A 428 -18.57 9.98 13.73
N GLN A 429 -19.75 9.84 13.12
CA GLN A 429 -20.94 10.59 13.51
C GLN A 429 -21.30 10.41 15.00
N ASN A 430 -21.19 9.18 15.53
CA ASN A 430 -21.53 8.87 16.92
C ASN A 430 -20.50 9.44 17.90
N GLU A 431 -19.21 9.43 17.54
CA GLU A 431 -18.16 10.08 18.33
C GLU A 431 -18.37 11.59 18.40
N MET A 432 -18.70 12.24 17.28
CA MET A 432 -18.99 13.68 17.25
C MET A 432 -20.19 14.03 18.15
N GLN A 433 -21.30 13.30 18.03
CA GLN A 433 -22.49 13.51 18.88
C GLN A 433 -22.18 13.31 20.36
N HIS A 434 -21.36 12.32 20.69
CA HIS A 434 -20.93 12.07 22.06
C HIS A 434 -20.10 13.23 22.63
N LEU A 435 -19.13 13.75 21.87
CA LEU A 435 -18.31 14.91 22.28
C LEU A 435 -19.16 16.17 22.46
N ILE A 436 -20.08 16.45 21.53
CA ILE A 436 -21.00 17.59 21.64
C ILE A 436 -21.84 17.47 22.92
N LYS A 437 -22.41 16.30 23.19
CA LYS A 437 -23.23 16.05 24.39
C LYS A 437 -22.47 16.22 25.70
N LEU A 438 -21.19 15.83 25.74
CA LEU A 438 -20.34 16.07 26.90
C LEU A 438 -20.09 17.57 27.11
N ALA A 439 -19.86 18.31 26.02
CA ALA A 439 -19.57 19.74 26.07
C ALA A 439 -20.80 20.60 26.42
N GLU A 440 -22.00 20.24 25.97
CA GLU A 440 -23.24 21.04 26.15
C GLU A 440 -23.50 21.47 27.59
N LYS A 441 -23.12 20.63 28.56
CA LYS A 441 -23.31 20.91 29.99
C LYS A 441 -22.27 21.86 30.59
N GLU A 442 -21.14 22.02 29.91
CA GLU A 442 -19.94 22.73 30.40
C GLU A 442 -19.62 24.00 29.59
N LEU A 443 -20.35 24.26 28.49
CA LEU A 443 -20.13 25.42 27.61
C LEU A 443 -20.30 26.74 28.38
N LYS A 444 -19.25 27.56 28.38
CA LYS A 444 -19.23 28.92 28.92
C LYS A 444 -18.60 29.87 27.91
N PRO A 445 -18.82 31.20 27.98
CA PRO A 445 -18.11 32.15 27.13
C PRO A 445 -16.59 31.90 27.17
N SER A 446 -15.93 31.90 26.01
CA SER A 446 -14.50 31.64 25.93
C SER A 446 -13.72 32.78 26.58
N VAL A 447 -12.65 32.42 27.29
CA VAL A 447 -11.70 33.35 27.89
C VAL A 447 -10.35 33.19 27.20
N THR A 448 -9.69 34.31 26.90
CA THR A 448 -8.30 34.34 26.41
C THR A 448 -7.38 34.77 27.54
N THR A 449 -6.11 34.39 27.49
CA THR A 449 -5.10 34.90 28.40
C THR A 449 -4.71 36.33 27.99
N ALA A 450 -4.91 37.30 28.88
CA ALA A 450 -4.40 38.65 28.69
C ALA A 450 -2.85 38.66 28.77
N PRO A 451 -2.17 39.73 28.30
CA PRO A 451 -0.70 39.81 28.37
C PRO A 451 -0.11 39.67 29.77
N ASP A 452 -0.91 39.88 30.82
CA ASP A 452 -0.54 39.72 32.23
C ASP A 452 -0.78 38.28 32.76
N GLY A 453 -1.14 37.33 31.90
CA GLY A 453 -1.37 35.93 32.25
C GLY A 453 -2.76 35.61 32.78
N LYS A 454 -3.67 36.59 32.94
CA LYS A 454 -4.99 36.34 33.55
C LYS A 454 -6.07 35.98 32.52
N PRO A 455 -7.08 35.17 32.88
CA PRO A 455 -8.23 34.91 32.03
C PRO A 455 -9.05 36.20 31.84
N ALA A 456 -9.23 36.63 30.60
CA ALA A 456 -10.05 37.78 30.24
C ALA A 456 -11.07 37.41 29.14
N ILE A 457 -12.30 37.90 29.29
CA ILE A 457 -13.30 37.88 28.21
C ILE A 457 -12.84 38.94 27.20
N ASN A 458 -12.38 38.52 26.03
CA ASN A 458 -11.75 39.39 25.05
C ASN A 458 -12.58 39.47 23.76
N LYS A 459 -12.50 40.61 23.06
CA LYS A 459 -13.13 40.84 21.75
C LYS A 459 -12.54 39.97 20.64
N ASP A 460 -11.33 39.47 20.84
CA ASP A 460 -10.59 38.64 19.88
C ASP A 460 -11.19 37.24 19.69
N ARG A 461 -11.93 36.73 20.68
CA ARG A 461 -12.60 35.42 20.63
C ARG A 461 -13.97 35.48 21.26
N THR A 462 -15.01 35.44 20.44
CA THR A 462 -16.39 35.65 20.88
C THR A 462 -17.19 34.36 21.04
N SER A 463 -16.57 33.19 20.85
CA SER A 463 -17.21 31.87 20.97
C SER A 463 -17.48 31.41 22.40
N SER A 464 -18.26 30.35 22.57
CA SER A 464 -18.33 29.58 23.83
C SER A 464 -17.41 28.37 23.77
N SER A 465 -16.84 27.95 24.91
CA SER A 465 -15.94 26.80 24.99
C SER A 465 -16.22 25.92 26.21
N ALA A 466 -15.87 24.64 26.10
CA ALA A 466 -15.90 23.65 27.17
C ALA A 466 -14.65 22.78 27.07
N PHE A 467 -14.03 22.48 28.21
CA PHE A 467 -12.94 21.51 28.28
C PHE A 467 -13.49 20.16 28.75
N LEU A 468 -13.22 19.11 27.98
CA LEU A 468 -13.60 17.75 28.35
C LEU A 468 -12.54 17.16 29.28
N LYS A 469 -12.96 16.49 30.35
CA LYS A 469 -12.00 15.85 31.25
C LYS A 469 -11.32 14.70 30.52
N ARG A 470 -9.99 14.60 30.63
CA ARG A 470 -9.24 13.50 30.02
C ARG A 470 -9.79 12.16 30.50
N HIS A 471 -9.86 11.19 29.59
CA HIS A 471 -10.33 9.84 29.86
C HIS A 471 -11.76 9.73 30.45
N GLN A 472 -12.58 10.79 30.37
CA GLN A 472 -13.90 10.86 30.99
C GLN A 472 -14.84 9.72 30.60
N THR A 473 -14.71 9.18 29.37
CA THR A 473 -15.51 8.06 28.88
C THR A 473 -14.65 7.12 28.03
N PRO A 474 -15.00 5.83 27.90
CA PRO A 474 -14.28 4.90 27.01
C PRO A 474 -14.25 5.37 25.54
N ILE A 475 -15.30 6.05 25.08
CA ILE A 475 -15.35 6.64 23.74
C ILE A 475 -14.29 7.74 23.61
N LEU A 476 -14.23 8.67 24.56
CA LEU A 476 -13.23 9.73 24.57
C LEU A 476 -11.81 9.17 24.63
N GLN A 477 -11.56 8.13 25.43
CA GLN A 477 -10.26 7.46 25.50
C GLN A 477 -9.81 6.88 24.14
N CYS A 478 -10.75 6.32 23.38
CA CYS A 478 -10.44 5.83 22.04
C CYS A 478 -10.18 6.95 21.04
N ILE A 479 -10.88 8.08 21.16
CA ILE A 479 -10.65 9.28 20.35
C ILE A 479 -9.28 9.89 20.69
N GLU A 480 -8.97 10.07 21.97
CA GLU A 480 -7.65 10.52 22.48
C GLU A 480 -6.53 9.65 21.92
N ARG A 481 -6.68 8.32 21.99
CA ARG A 481 -5.69 7.40 21.42
C ARG A 481 -5.52 7.58 19.91
N ARG A 482 -6.61 7.83 19.16
CA ARG A 482 -6.54 8.06 17.71
C ARG A 482 -5.78 9.35 17.38
N PHE A 483 -6.05 10.45 18.11
CA PHE A 483 -5.28 11.69 17.97
C PHE A 483 -3.81 11.48 18.33
N ALA A 484 -3.52 10.74 19.40
CA ALA A 484 -2.16 10.42 19.80
C ALA A 484 -1.41 9.60 18.72
N GLN A 485 -2.04 8.56 18.19
CA GLN A 485 -1.50 7.69 17.14
C GLN A 485 -1.15 8.48 15.88
N PHE A 486 -2.04 9.39 15.43
CA PHE A 486 -1.85 10.11 14.18
C PHE A 486 -0.57 10.96 14.15
N GLN A 487 -0.26 11.67 15.24
CA GLN A 487 0.95 12.50 15.37
C GLN A 487 2.18 11.71 15.86
N GLY A 488 2.18 10.39 15.63
CA GLY A 488 3.30 9.53 15.95
C GLY A 488 3.30 9.05 17.39
N ASP A 489 2.21 8.44 17.84
CA ASP A 489 2.10 7.75 19.13
C ASP A 489 2.59 8.58 20.33
N VAL A 490 2.23 9.86 20.36
CA VAL A 490 2.54 10.73 21.51
C VAL A 490 1.85 10.23 22.77
N ASP A 491 2.43 10.52 23.94
CA ASP A 491 1.74 10.24 25.19
C ASP A 491 0.45 11.08 25.26
N VAL A 492 -0.68 10.44 25.57
CA VAL A 492 -1.95 11.15 25.77
C VAL A 492 -1.81 12.15 26.92
N ASP A 493 -0.88 11.93 27.84
CA ASP A 493 -0.55 12.89 28.90
C ASP A 493 0.09 14.19 28.40
N SER A 494 0.68 14.19 27.20
CA SER A 494 1.17 15.42 26.56
C SER A 494 0.05 16.17 25.84
N MET A 495 -1.12 15.58 25.64
CA MET A 495 -2.26 16.29 25.07
C MET A 495 -3.02 17.06 26.15
N GLU A 496 -3.30 18.33 25.87
CA GLU A 496 -4.21 19.11 26.69
C GLU A 496 -5.63 18.50 26.67
N PRO A 497 -6.43 18.73 27.72
CA PRO A 497 -7.84 18.40 27.69
C PRO A 497 -8.51 18.99 26.45
N PHE A 498 -9.29 18.16 25.76
CA PHE A 498 -9.97 18.53 24.53
C PHE A 498 -10.88 19.75 24.73
N GLN A 499 -10.69 20.79 23.92
CA GLN A 499 -11.51 22.00 23.98
C GLN A 499 -12.56 21.97 22.87
N VAL A 500 -13.83 21.82 23.25
CA VAL A 500 -14.95 21.99 22.33
C VAL A 500 -15.32 23.47 22.27
N VAL A 501 -15.50 24.00 21.07
CA VAL A 501 -15.76 25.42 20.81
C VAL A 501 -17.01 25.57 19.96
N LYS A 502 -17.89 26.51 20.32
CA LYS A 502 -19.14 26.79 19.59
C LYS A 502 -19.18 28.25 19.16
N TYR A 503 -19.34 28.44 17.85
CA TYR A 503 -19.54 29.73 17.19
C TYR A 503 -20.98 29.82 16.69
N THR A 504 -21.65 30.92 16.99
CA THR A 504 -22.94 31.32 16.43
C THR A 504 -22.78 32.60 15.60
N ASN A 505 -23.89 33.15 15.06
CA ASN A 505 -23.94 34.37 14.24
C ASN A 505 -22.83 35.38 14.56
N ASP A 506 -22.03 35.69 13.54
CA ASP A 506 -20.95 36.68 13.54
C ASP A 506 -19.83 36.49 14.57
N GLN A 507 -19.83 35.37 15.31
CA GLN A 507 -18.74 35.04 16.21
C GLN A 507 -17.55 34.52 15.43
N GLU A 508 -16.37 35.01 15.79
CA GLU A 508 -15.12 34.63 15.17
C GLU A 508 -14.03 34.40 16.22
N TYR A 509 -12.89 33.91 15.72
CA TYR A 509 -11.62 34.03 16.40
C TYR A 509 -10.67 34.77 15.45
N THR A 510 -10.25 35.96 15.87
CA THR A 510 -9.29 36.78 15.13
C THR A 510 -7.98 36.01 14.90
N PRO A 511 -7.18 36.40 13.89
CA PRO A 511 -5.91 35.74 13.60
C PRO A 511 -4.99 35.66 14.83
N HIS A 512 -4.52 34.46 15.16
CA HIS A 512 -3.72 34.17 16.35
C HIS A 512 -2.73 33.02 16.10
N TYR A 513 -1.94 32.73 17.12
CA TYR A 513 -1.07 31.55 17.18
C TYR A 513 -1.52 30.64 18.30
N ASP A 514 -1.32 29.34 18.11
CA ASP A 514 -1.55 28.36 19.16
C ASP A 514 -0.35 28.16 20.07
N TRP A 515 0.87 28.43 19.58
CA TRP A 515 2.06 28.41 20.41
C TRP A 515 2.00 29.53 21.47
N MET A 516 2.65 29.27 22.59
CA MET A 516 2.63 30.11 23.77
C MET A 516 3.82 31.05 23.84
N THR A 517 3.57 32.23 24.40
CA THR A 517 4.57 33.25 24.73
C THR A 517 4.83 33.38 26.23
N SER A 518 3.87 32.96 27.08
CA SER A 518 3.94 33.13 28.53
C SER A 518 4.96 32.16 29.15
N PRO A 519 6.01 32.65 29.85
CA PRO A 519 6.98 31.80 30.54
C PRO A 519 6.32 30.82 31.52
N ASN A 520 5.36 31.29 32.32
CA ASN A 520 4.67 30.45 33.31
C ASN A 520 3.92 29.27 32.65
N HIS A 521 3.35 29.48 31.46
CA HIS A 521 2.67 28.38 30.77
C HIS A 521 3.67 27.44 30.10
N LEU A 522 4.82 27.95 29.64
CA LEU A 522 5.89 27.12 29.08
C LEU A 522 6.55 26.23 30.14
N GLU A 523 6.59 26.65 31.40
CA GLU A 523 7.03 25.80 32.52
C GLU A 523 6.09 24.60 32.75
N ILE A 524 4.84 24.66 32.28
CA ILE A 524 3.83 23.62 32.45
C ILE A 524 3.63 22.86 31.13
N GLY A 525 4.48 21.87 30.89
CA GLY A 525 4.41 20.99 29.72
C GLY A 525 5.14 21.53 28.48
N GLY A 526 5.79 22.69 28.53
CA GLY A 526 6.51 23.24 27.38
C GLY A 526 5.61 23.82 26.29
N GLN A 527 6.17 23.98 25.09
CA GLN A 527 5.49 24.57 23.95
C GLN A 527 4.38 23.65 23.40
N ARG A 528 3.33 24.22 22.79
CA ARG A 528 2.41 23.47 21.91
C ARG A 528 3.12 23.14 20.62
N VAL A 529 3.35 21.86 20.37
CA VAL A 529 4.09 21.35 19.20
C VAL A 529 3.15 21.17 18.01
N THR A 530 1.95 20.66 18.26
CA THR A 530 0.95 20.38 17.21
C THR A 530 -0.43 20.86 17.64
N THR A 531 -1.27 21.11 16.63
CA THR A 531 -2.70 21.37 16.81
C THR A 531 -3.51 20.50 15.85
N TYR A 532 -4.66 20.03 16.33
CA TYR A 532 -5.77 19.63 15.48
C TYR A 532 -6.96 20.56 15.67
N PHE A 533 -7.59 20.94 14.56
CA PHE A 533 -8.92 21.53 14.54
C PHE A 533 -9.89 20.58 13.83
N THR A 534 -10.81 19.98 14.59
CA THR A 534 -11.83 19.07 14.04
C THR A 534 -13.19 19.73 14.01
N TYR A 535 -13.89 19.67 12.88
CA TYR A 535 -15.26 20.16 12.79
C TYR A 535 -16.23 19.09 13.32
N LEU A 536 -16.85 19.32 14.48
CA LEU A 536 -17.86 18.41 15.04
C LEU A 536 -19.25 18.64 14.44
N GLN A 537 -19.54 19.89 14.09
CA GLN A 537 -20.78 20.29 13.42
C GLN A 537 -20.51 21.54 12.57
N ALA A 538 -21.05 21.55 11.36
CA ALA A 538 -20.90 22.67 10.42
C ALA A 538 -22.23 22.93 9.71
N ASN A 539 -23.12 23.69 10.35
CA ASN A 539 -24.36 24.17 9.75
C ASN A 539 -24.16 25.64 9.37
N CYS A 540 -23.27 25.88 8.41
CA CYS A 540 -22.79 27.21 8.07
C CYS A 540 -22.40 27.28 6.58
N SER A 541 -22.59 28.45 5.98
CA SER A 541 -22.15 28.74 4.60
C SER A 541 -20.72 29.29 4.54
N MET A 542 -20.23 29.80 5.68
CA MET A 542 -18.85 30.21 5.92
C MET A 542 -18.31 29.40 7.11
N GLY A 543 -17.27 29.88 7.78
CA GLY A 543 -16.78 29.31 9.02
C GLY A 543 -15.47 28.57 8.84
N GLU A 544 -14.67 29.02 7.88
CA GLU A 544 -13.40 28.43 7.51
C GLU A 544 -12.37 28.56 8.65
N THR A 545 -11.42 27.63 8.66
CA THR A 545 -10.13 27.85 9.32
C THR A 545 -9.18 28.44 8.29
N GLU A 546 -8.74 29.68 8.50
CA GLU A 546 -7.91 30.46 7.57
C GLU A 546 -6.48 30.55 8.10
N PHE A 547 -5.49 30.12 7.31
CA PHE A 547 -4.06 30.37 7.60
C PHE A 547 -3.62 31.61 6.84
N VAL A 548 -3.66 32.76 7.52
CA VAL A 548 -3.54 34.10 6.91
C VAL A 548 -2.16 34.32 6.29
N ALA A 549 -1.12 33.73 6.87
CA ALA A 549 0.26 33.89 6.42
C ALA A 549 0.66 32.97 5.25
N ILE A 550 -0.21 32.02 4.86
CA ILE A 550 0.07 31.07 3.78
C ILE A 550 -0.76 31.47 2.55
N PRO A 551 -0.14 32.05 1.51
CA PRO A 551 -0.86 32.56 0.36
C PRO A 551 -1.50 31.43 -0.45
N PHE A 552 -2.73 31.64 -0.90
CA PHE A 552 -3.35 30.69 -1.81
C PHE A 552 -2.67 30.70 -3.19
N ASN A 553 -2.09 29.57 -3.59
CA ASN A 553 -1.54 29.37 -4.92
C ASN A 553 -2.44 28.44 -5.74
N ARG A 554 -3.01 28.93 -6.85
CA ARG A 554 -3.94 28.14 -7.68
C ARG A 554 -3.33 26.86 -8.24
N THR A 555 -2.02 26.86 -8.54
CA THR A 555 -1.33 25.69 -9.08
C THR A 555 -1.13 24.62 -8.01
N LEU A 556 -0.83 25.02 -6.77
CA LEU A 556 -0.60 24.08 -5.66
C LEU A 556 -1.90 23.64 -5.00
N HIS A 557 -2.87 24.55 -4.87
CA HIS A 557 -4.08 24.35 -4.07
C HIS A 557 -5.35 24.10 -4.90
N GLY A 558 -5.29 24.30 -6.22
CA GLY A 558 -6.44 24.19 -7.12
C GLY A 558 -7.05 22.80 -7.22
N GLU A 559 -6.32 21.75 -6.88
CA GLU A 559 -6.82 20.37 -6.84
C GLU A 559 -7.61 20.08 -5.56
N PHE A 560 -7.43 20.87 -4.49
CA PHE A 560 -8.09 20.70 -3.20
C PHE A 560 -9.38 21.51 -3.07
N CYS A 561 -9.99 21.94 -4.17
CA CYS A 561 -11.12 22.85 -4.11
C CYS A 561 -12.41 22.23 -3.58
N ASP A 562 -12.43 20.92 -3.32
CA ASP A 562 -13.46 20.24 -2.52
C ASP A 562 -13.34 20.57 -1.02
N ILE A 563 -12.13 20.74 -0.50
CA ILE A 563 -11.84 21.00 0.93
C ILE A 563 -11.35 22.44 1.22
N LEU A 564 -10.78 23.13 0.23
CA LEU A 564 -10.29 24.52 0.32
C LEU A 564 -11.16 25.50 -0.47
N VAL A 565 -11.36 26.70 0.07
CA VAL A 565 -12.05 27.78 -0.65
C VAL A 565 -11.18 28.31 -1.79
N CYS A 566 -11.58 28.02 -3.02
CA CYS A 566 -10.90 28.39 -4.26
C CYS A 566 -11.71 29.38 -5.12
N ASP A 567 -12.46 30.27 -4.49
CA ASP A 567 -13.20 31.33 -5.19
C ASP A 567 -12.24 32.32 -5.89
N GLU A 568 -12.79 33.25 -6.65
CA GLU A 568 -11.99 34.26 -7.38
C GLU A 568 -11.17 35.15 -6.44
N LYS A 569 -11.58 35.27 -5.16
CA LYS A 569 -10.89 36.06 -4.13
C LYS A 569 -9.92 35.22 -3.32
N ALA A 570 -9.72 33.94 -3.64
CA ALA A 570 -8.88 33.05 -2.85
C ALA A 570 -7.45 33.59 -2.74
N THR A 571 -6.94 34.22 -3.81
CA THR A 571 -5.61 34.84 -3.84
C THR A 571 -5.48 36.13 -3.02
N GLU A 572 -6.61 36.75 -2.63
CA GLU A 572 -6.62 37.92 -1.73
C GLU A 572 -6.51 37.53 -0.26
N HIS A 573 -6.60 36.23 0.03
CA HIS A 573 -6.60 35.65 1.37
C HIS A 573 -5.53 34.55 1.50
N GLY A 574 -5.34 34.08 2.73
CA GLY A 574 -4.58 32.86 2.97
C GLY A 574 -5.35 31.59 2.56
N ILE A 575 -4.74 30.42 2.73
CA ILE A 575 -5.47 29.16 2.53
C ILE A 575 -6.62 29.02 3.54
N ARG A 576 -7.80 28.63 3.05
CA ARG A 576 -9.04 28.57 3.84
C ARG A 576 -9.69 27.18 3.74
N PHE A 577 -9.73 26.48 4.86
CA PHE A 577 -10.32 25.15 4.96
C PHE A 577 -11.83 25.22 5.20
N ARG A 578 -12.62 24.51 4.40
CA ARG A 578 -14.07 24.44 4.59
C ARG A 578 -14.43 23.67 5.86
N PRO A 579 -15.47 24.11 6.59
CA PRO A 579 -15.96 23.38 7.75
C PRO A 579 -16.79 22.17 7.31
N ILE A 580 -16.16 21.01 7.25
CA ILE A 580 -16.80 19.74 6.90
C ILE A 580 -16.82 18.84 8.14
N ALA A 581 -18.03 18.54 8.64
CA ALA A 581 -18.19 17.75 9.87
C ALA A 581 -17.50 16.39 9.77
N GLY A 582 -16.78 16.00 10.82
CA GLY A 582 -15.98 14.78 10.92
C GLY A 582 -14.56 14.93 10.41
N ASN A 583 -14.25 15.98 9.65
CA ASN A 583 -12.92 16.23 9.10
C ASN A 583 -12.08 17.10 10.05
N THR A 584 -10.77 16.95 9.94
CA THR A 584 -9.78 17.56 10.82
C THR A 584 -8.67 18.22 10.03
N VAL A 585 -8.23 19.40 10.45
CA VAL A 585 -6.99 20.03 10.00
C VAL A 585 -5.94 19.81 11.08
N PHE A 586 -4.80 19.25 10.72
CA PHE A 586 -3.65 19.03 11.60
C PHE A 586 -2.46 19.89 11.14
N TRP A 587 -1.74 20.51 12.07
CA TRP A 587 -0.50 21.22 11.76
C TRP A 587 0.50 21.22 12.91
N TYR A 588 1.77 21.48 12.58
CA TYR A 588 2.82 21.78 13.54
C TYR A 588 2.89 23.29 13.81
N ASN A 589 3.05 23.65 15.09
CA ASN A 589 3.23 25.04 15.56
C ASN A 589 4.70 25.44 15.71
N ILE A 590 5.61 24.49 15.49
CA ILE A 590 7.06 24.69 15.53
C ILE A 590 7.70 24.17 14.25
N ASP A 591 8.80 24.79 13.84
CA ASP A 591 9.60 24.39 12.68
C ASP A 591 10.54 23.21 13.00
N GLU A 592 11.27 22.74 11.99
CA GLU A 592 12.25 21.66 12.10
C GLU A 592 13.41 21.95 13.07
N TYR A 593 13.64 23.22 13.42
CA TYR A 593 14.64 23.66 14.40
C TYR A 593 14.06 23.83 15.81
N GLY A 594 12.77 23.52 16.00
CA GLY A 594 12.07 23.67 17.27
C GLY A 594 11.68 25.11 17.62
N ARG A 595 11.76 26.04 16.66
CA ARG A 595 11.34 27.44 16.83
C ARG A 595 9.85 27.56 16.52
N VAL A 596 9.18 28.54 17.10
CA VAL A 596 7.76 28.79 16.77
C VAL A 596 7.60 29.15 15.29
N ASP A 597 6.61 28.57 14.64
CA ASP A 597 6.36 28.80 13.21
C ASP A 597 5.34 29.93 13.02
N HIS A 598 5.78 31.03 12.41
CA HIS A 598 4.96 32.21 12.16
C HIS A 598 4.00 32.05 10.96
N LEU A 599 4.19 31.05 10.10
CA LEU A 599 3.27 30.75 9.00
C LEU A 599 1.97 30.12 9.50
N THR A 600 1.97 29.61 10.73
CA THR A 600 0.78 29.03 11.38
C THR A 600 -0.20 30.07 11.92
N TYR A 601 -0.01 31.35 11.60
CA TYR A 601 -0.94 32.42 11.99
C TYR A 601 -2.31 32.18 11.35
N HIS A 602 -3.30 31.86 12.18
CA HIS A 602 -4.58 31.33 11.70
C HIS A 602 -5.78 31.92 12.43
N ALA A 603 -6.95 31.84 11.79
CA ALA A 603 -8.19 32.42 12.26
C ALA A 603 -9.37 31.46 12.10
N GLY A 604 -10.36 31.59 12.98
CA GLY A 604 -11.64 30.92 12.84
C GLY A 604 -12.67 31.90 12.29
N ARG A 605 -12.99 31.81 11.00
CA ARG A 605 -13.92 32.75 10.35
C ARG A 605 -15.35 32.59 10.89
N PRO A 606 -16.16 33.66 10.82
CA PRO A 606 -17.56 33.60 11.21
C PRO A 606 -18.32 32.54 10.42
N PRO A 607 -19.30 31.84 11.03
CA PRO A 607 -20.12 30.84 10.33
C PRO A 607 -21.09 31.45 9.31
N GLY A 608 -21.25 32.78 9.29
CA GLY A 608 -22.22 33.49 8.47
C GLY A 608 -23.57 33.67 9.17
N GLU A 609 -24.49 34.36 8.50
CA GLU A 609 -25.82 34.64 9.03
C GLU A 609 -26.60 33.36 9.32
N ASN A 610 -27.14 33.25 10.55
CA ASN A 610 -27.86 32.07 11.06
C ASN A 610 -27.01 30.77 11.06
N GLY A 611 -25.70 30.87 10.89
CA GLY A 611 -24.78 29.75 10.88
C GLY A 611 -24.39 29.31 12.29
N THR A 612 -24.09 28.01 12.45
CA THR A 612 -23.47 27.48 13.66
C THR A 612 -22.34 26.53 13.30
N LYS A 613 -21.20 26.70 13.96
CA LYS A 613 -20.02 25.84 13.85
C LYS A 613 -19.62 25.35 15.23
N ILE A 614 -19.43 24.04 15.39
CA ILE A 614 -18.82 23.45 16.58
C ILE A 614 -17.49 22.82 16.16
N GLY A 615 -16.40 23.30 16.76
CA GLY A 615 -15.05 22.79 16.57
C GLY A 615 -14.53 22.06 17.80
N LEU A 616 -13.45 21.32 17.61
CA LEU A 616 -12.68 20.65 18.65
C LEU A 616 -11.21 20.99 18.45
N ASN A 617 -10.62 21.69 19.41
CA ASN A 617 -9.18 21.91 19.49
C ASN A 617 -8.55 20.78 20.28
N VAL A 618 -7.48 20.21 19.72
CA VAL A 618 -6.58 19.28 20.41
C VAL A 618 -5.18 19.85 20.29
N TRP A 619 -4.60 20.22 21.43
CA TRP A 619 -3.24 20.75 21.50
C TRP A 619 -2.33 19.73 22.17
N THR A 620 -1.17 19.50 21.57
CA THR A 620 -0.15 18.62 22.15
C THR A 620 1.04 19.44 22.60
N ARG A 621 1.43 19.25 23.87
CA ARG A 621 2.58 19.85 24.54
C ARG A 621 3.87 19.09 24.21
N LEU A 622 5.01 19.77 24.32
CA LEU A 622 6.33 19.16 24.16
C LEU A 622 6.62 18.11 25.24
N GLU A 623 6.17 18.37 26.47
CA GLU A 623 6.32 17.50 27.62
C GLU A 623 4.97 17.00 28.14
N LYS A 624 4.97 16.18 29.19
CA LYS A 624 3.73 15.75 29.84
C LYS A 624 3.03 16.95 30.47
N PHE A 625 1.73 17.05 30.25
CA PHE A 625 0.90 18.12 30.73
C PHE A 625 0.06 17.68 31.94
N SER A 626 0.24 18.37 33.05
CA SER A 626 -0.62 18.21 34.23
C SER A 626 -1.39 19.50 34.49
N MET A 627 -2.72 19.37 34.60
CA MET A 627 -3.61 20.46 35.00
C MET A 627 -3.35 20.92 36.44
N ALA A 628 -2.67 20.12 37.27
CA ALA A 628 -2.42 20.42 38.68
C ALA A 628 -1.53 21.65 38.93
N GLY A 629 -0.87 22.18 37.88
CA GLY A 629 -0.08 23.41 37.97
C GLY A 629 -0.82 24.69 37.55
N LEU A 630 -2.06 24.58 37.05
CA LEU A 630 -2.87 25.70 36.54
C LEU A 630 -4.07 26.07 37.44
N GLU A 631 -4.41 25.21 38.40
CA GLU A 631 -5.32 25.50 39.52
C GLU A 631 -4.58 26.20 40.65
#